data_AF-A0A1W9V6N4-F1
#
_entry.id   AF-A0A1W9V6N4-F1
#
_cell.length_a   1.000
_cell.length_b   1.000
_cell.length_c   1.000
_cell.angle_alpha   90.00
_cell.angle_beta   90.00
_cell.angle_gamma   90.00
#
_symmetry.space_group_name_H-M   'P 1'
#
loop_
_entity.id
_entity.type
_entity.pdbx_description
1 polymer ?
#
loop_
_entity_poly.entity_id
_entity_poly.type
_entity_poly.pdbx_seq_one_letter_code
_entity_poly.pdbx_strand_id
1 'polypeptide(L)'
;MHHKIPFRNFADRDTANRMENLVTLCPSCHRQAEINVRMRSGLAGLATLLGHLAPLYLMTDNRDLGVFSDPAWKAAEGLPSVVLYDQVPAGIGFSQKLFEMQETLLASALQLVRECGCDDGCPSCVGPGGENGSGGKRETVAILRELVG
;
A
#
# COMPACT_ATOMS: atom_id res chain seq x y z
N MET A 1 -8.14 -23.61 8.78
CA MET A 1 -6.68 -23.58 9.00
C MET A 1 -6.13 -22.42 8.21
N HIS A 2 -5.29 -21.60 8.83
CA HIS A 2 -4.71 -20.38 8.25
C HIS A 2 -3.18 -20.50 8.26
N HIS A 3 -2.54 -20.03 7.20
CA HIS A 3 -1.09 -19.93 7.12
C HIS A 3 -0.64 -18.57 7.66
N LYS A 4 0.25 -18.55 8.66
CA LYS A 4 0.79 -17.31 9.25
C LYS A 4 1.57 -16.50 8.21
N ILE A 5 2.30 -17.19 7.33
CA ILE A 5 2.92 -16.66 6.13
C ILE A 5 2.14 -17.23 4.93
N PRO A 6 1.66 -16.40 3.99
CA PRO A 6 0.89 -16.85 2.83
C PRO A 6 1.55 -18.00 2.07
N PHE A 7 0.75 -19.00 1.69
CA PHE A 7 1.22 -20.19 0.97
C PHE A 7 2.02 -19.86 -0.30
N ARG A 8 1.62 -18.80 -1.03
CA ARG A 8 2.29 -18.33 -2.26
C ARG A 8 3.75 -17.90 -2.09
N ASN A 9 4.19 -17.67 -0.85
CA ASN A 9 5.56 -17.24 -0.57
C ASN A 9 6.55 -18.40 -0.43
N PHE A 10 6.06 -19.64 -0.45
CA PHE A 10 6.88 -20.82 -0.31
C PHE A 10 7.10 -21.47 -1.67
N ALA A 11 8.33 -21.89 -1.94
CA ALA A 11 8.67 -22.64 -3.15
C ALA A 11 8.09 -24.07 -3.13
N ASP A 12 7.90 -24.64 -1.93
CA ASP A 12 7.44 -26.01 -1.73
C ASP A 12 6.26 -26.09 -0.74
N ARG A 13 5.37 -27.07 -0.99
CA ARG A 13 4.14 -27.24 -0.22
C ARG A 13 4.39 -27.76 1.19
N ASP A 14 5.45 -28.53 1.39
CA ASP A 14 5.73 -29.20 2.66
C ASP A 14 6.18 -28.18 3.72
N THR A 15 7.05 -27.26 3.33
CA THR A 15 7.51 -26.14 4.17
C THR A 15 6.35 -25.21 4.49
N ALA A 16 5.50 -24.89 3.52
CA ALA A 16 4.32 -24.06 3.75
C ALA A 16 3.37 -24.69 4.78
N ASN A 17 3.24 -26.01 4.80
CA ASN A 17 2.31 -26.76 5.66
C ASN A 17 2.93 -27.28 6.97
N ARG A 18 4.13 -26.83 7.35
CA ARG A 18 4.69 -27.14 8.68
C ARG A 18 3.82 -26.54 9.78
N MET A 19 3.67 -27.28 10.89
CA MET A 19 2.83 -26.89 12.02
C MET A 19 3.16 -25.49 12.54
N GLU A 20 4.44 -25.09 12.50
CA GLU A 20 4.88 -23.75 12.91
C GLU A 20 4.23 -22.62 12.10
N ASN A 21 3.94 -22.83 10.81
CA ASN A 21 3.29 -21.86 9.93
C ASN A 21 1.76 -21.93 9.98
N LEU A 22 1.18 -22.86 10.75
CA LEU A 22 -0.25 -23.09 10.76
C LEU A 22 -0.89 -22.58 12.05
N VAL A 23 -2.09 -22.04 11.93
CA VAL A 23 -2.93 -21.68 13.07
C VAL A 23 -4.39 -21.98 12.75
N THR A 24 -5.13 -22.45 13.75
CA THR A 24 -6.56 -22.67 13.64
C THR A 24 -7.29 -21.40 14.05
N LEU A 25 -8.00 -20.80 13.10
CA LEU A 25 -8.88 -19.67 13.31
C LEU A 25 -10.32 -20.10 13.02
N CYS A 26 -11.29 -19.55 13.76
CA CYS A 26 -12.69 -19.67 13.37
C CYS A 26 -12.95 -18.86 12.08
N PRO A 27 -14.09 -19.06 11.39
CA PRO A 27 -14.36 -18.40 10.11
C PRO A 27 -14.29 -16.86 10.15
N SER A 28 -14.77 -16.23 11.21
CA SER A 28 -14.71 -14.77 11.36
C SER A 28 -13.29 -14.26 11.59
N CYS A 29 -12.52 -14.92 12.46
CA CYS A 29 -11.12 -14.57 12.68
C CYS A 29 -10.25 -14.78 11.43
N HIS A 30 -10.51 -15.84 10.65
CA HIS A 30 -9.82 -16.05 9.37
C HIS A 30 -10.10 -14.91 8.39
N ARG A 31 -11.36 -14.48 8.27
CA ARG A 31 -11.74 -13.35 7.42
C ARG A 31 -11.04 -12.06 7.85
N GLN A 32 -10.98 -11.78 9.16
CA GLN A 32 -10.31 -10.60 9.68
C GLN A 32 -8.81 -10.59 9.36
N ALA A 33 -8.14 -11.73 9.54
CA ALA A 33 -6.72 -11.87 9.23
C ALA A 33 -6.44 -11.56 7.74
N GLU A 34 -7.24 -12.13 6.84
CA GLU A 34 -7.11 -11.90 5.39
C GLU A 34 -7.36 -10.43 5.01
N ILE A 35 -8.37 -9.78 5.58
CA ILE A 35 -8.66 -8.36 5.33
C ILE A 35 -7.49 -7.50 5.76
N ASN A 36 -6.89 -7.78 6.92
CA ASN A 36 -5.75 -7.01 7.42
C ASN A 36 -4.55 -7.08 6.47
N VAL A 37 -4.21 -8.27 5.95
CA VAL A 37 -3.12 -8.44 4.97
C VAL A 37 -3.38 -7.66 3.69
N ARG A 38 -4.62 -7.73 3.19
CA ARG A 38 -5.02 -7.00 1.97
C ARG A 38 -4.96 -5.49 2.16
N MET A 39 -5.48 -4.97 3.27
CA MET A 39 -5.42 -3.53 3.57
C MET A 39 -3.99 -3.03 3.64
N ARG A 40 -3.11 -3.75 4.33
CA ARG A 40 -1.69 -3.37 4.43
C ARG A 40 -0.99 -3.39 3.07
N SER A 41 -1.25 -4.41 2.26
CA SER A 41 -0.69 -4.51 0.90
C SER A 41 -1.18 -3.38 -0.01
N GLY A 42 -2.48 -3.06 0.05
CA GLY A 42 -3.09 -1.97 -0.70
C GLY A 42 -2.54 -0.60 -0.32
N LEU A 43 -2.40 -0.32 0.99
CA LEU A 43 -1.84 0.93 1.50
C LEU A 43 -0.35 1.07 1.14
N ALA A 44 0.44 0.00 1.24
CA ALA A 44 1.85 0.03 0.84
C ALA A 44 2.00 0.36 -0.65
N GLY A 45 1.15 -0.23 -1.50
CA GLY A 45 1.14 0.08 -2.92
C GLY A 45 0.68 1.51 -3.23
N LEU A 46 -0.33 2.01 -2.51
CA LEU A 46 -0.78 3.40 -2.61
C LEU A 46 0.32 4.38 -2.20
N ALA A 47 0.97 4.14 -1.05
CA ALA A 47 2.08 4.94 -0.56
C ALA A 47 3.25 4.97 -1.56
N THR A 48 3.56 3.82 -2.17
CA THR A 48 4.59 3.73 -3.21
C THR A 48 4.25 4.59 -4.42
N LEU A 49 3.02 4.47 -4.95
CA LEU A 49 2.57 5.27 -6.10
C LEU A 49 2.60 6.77 -5.80
N LEU A 50 2.03 7.18 -4.67
CA LEU A 50 1.97 8.59 -4.29
C LEU A 50 3.38 9.16 -4.03
N GLY A 51 4.26 8.39 -3.39
CA GLY A 51 5.65 8.78 -3.17
C GLY A 51 6.46 8.93 -4.46
N HIS A 52 6.18 8.13 -5.48
CA HIS A 52 6.81 8.27 -6.79
C HIS A 52 6.24 9.44 -7.62
N LEU A 53 4.93 9.69 -7.53
CA LEU A 53 4.27 10.70 -8.35
C LEU A 53 4.36 12.10 -7.77
N ALA A 54 4.23 12.25 -6.45
CA ALA A 54 4.18 13.57 -5.81
C ALA A 54 5.39 14.46 -6.16
N PRO A 55 6.65 13.96 -6.16
CA PRO A 55 7.81 14.76 -6.54
C PRO A 55 7.77 15.28 -7.98
N LEU A 56 7.19 14.53 -8.92
CA LEU A 56 7.02 14.95 -10.31
C LEU A 56 6.05 16.12 -10.44
N TYR A 57 4.97 16.11 -9.66
CA TYR A 57 3.97 17.17 -9.65
C TYR A 57 4.44 18.45 -8.96
N LEU A 58 5.31 18.32 -7.95
CA LEU A 58 5.88 19.47 -7.24
C LEU A 58 7.20 19.97 -7.82
N MET A 59 7.77 19.25 -8.79
CA MET A 59 9.12 19.50 -9.31
C MET A 59 10.19 19.51 -8.20
N THR A 60 10.12 18.54 -7.29
CA THR A 60 11.04 18.41 -6.15
C THR A 60 11.79 17.08 -6.19
N ASP A 61 12.84 16.92 -5.37
CA ASP A 61 13.52 15.65 -5.22
C ASP A 61 12.70 14.69 -4.33
N ASN A 62 12.83 13.39 -4.57
CA ASN A 62 12.13 12.36 -3.76
C ASN A 62 12.47 12.45 -2.26
N ARG A 63 13.62 13.03 -1.91
CA ARG A 63 14.08 13.19 -0.52
C ARG A 63 13.38 14.33 0.22
N ASP A 64 12.73 15.24 -0.50
CA ASP A 64 12.05 16.39 0.10
C ASP A 64 10.67 16.04 0.66
N LEU A 65 10.14 14.88 0.28
CA LEU A 65 8.84 14.37 0.70
C LEU A 65 8.98 13.03 1.43
N GLY A 66 8.27 12.91 2.55
CA GLY A 66 8.12 11.67 3.29
C GLY A 66 6.76 11.07 3.00
N VAL A 67 6.70 9.73 3.01
CA VAL A 67 5.45 8.99 2.92
C VAL A 67 5.37 8.00 4.07
N PHE A 68 4.26 8.04 4.79
CA PHE A 68 3.95 7.13 5.89
C PHE A 68 2.64 6.41 5.61
N SER A 69 2.54 5.14 5.97
CA SER A 69 1.30 4.37 5.86
C SER A 69 1.08 3.49 7.08
N ASP A 70 -0.13 3.49 7.61
CA ASP A 70 -0.52 2.66 8.75
C ASP A 70 -1.99 2.19 8.58
N PRO A 71 -2.26 0.88 8.64
CA PRO A 71 -3.62 0.33 8.49
C PRO A 71 -4.57 0.67 9.65
N ALA A 72 -4.06 1.13 10.79
CA ALA A 72 -4.84 1.46 11.97
C ALA A 72 -4.19 2.61 12.75
N TRP A 73 -4.01 3.75 12.07
CA TRP A 73 -3.23 4.85 12.63
C TRP A 73 -3.97 5.51 13.80
N LYS A 74 -3.38 5.47 15.00
CA LYS A 74 -4.00 6.05 16.21
C LYS A 74 -4.31 7.53 16.07
N ALA A 75 -3.49 8.27 15.32
CA ALA A 75 -3.72 9.71 15.10
C ALA A 75 -4.92 9.98 14.18
N ALA A 76 -5.37 8.98 13.41
CA ALA A 76 -6.56 9.02 12.58
C ALA A 76 -7.67 8.10 13.14
N GLU A 77 -7.82 8.05 14.46
CA GLU A 77 -8.88 7.28 15.14
C GLU A 77 -8.89 5.78 14.79
N GLY A 78 -7.72 5.23 14.44
CA GLY A 78 -7.57 3.82 14.05
C GLY A 78 -7.95 3.54 12.59
N LEU A 79 -8.14 4.57 11.76
CA LEU A 79 -8.43 4.41 10.33
C LEU A 79 -7.16 4.13 9.50
N PRO A 80 -7.30 3.34 8.41
CA PRO A 80 -6.25 3.18 7.41
C PRO A 80 -5.82 4.53 6.82
N SER A 81 -4.53 4.84 6.88
CA SER A 81 -4.00 6.16 6.50
C SER A 81 -2.75 6.06 5.64
N VAL A 82 -2.66 6.89 4.60
CA VAL A 82 -1.42 7.23 3.91
C VAL A 82 -1.22 8.73 4.05
N VAL A 83 -0.03 9.14 4.47
CA VAL A 83 0.30 10.53 4.80
C VAL A 83 1.54 10.93 3.99
N LEU A 84 1.43 12.06 3.28
CA LEU A 84 2.55 12.72 2.63
C LEU A 84 2.90 13.98 3.43
N TYR A 85 4.18 14.18 3.71
CA TYR A 85 4.66 15.29 4.53
C TYR A 85 6.00 15.84 4.05
N ASP A 86 6.25 17.11 4.31
CA ASP A 86 7.50 17.78 4.01
C ASP A 86 8.62 17.21 4.91
N GLN A 87 9.73 16.77 4.32
CA GLN A 87 10.94 16.43 5.10
C GLN A 87 11.81 17.66 5.38
N VAL A 88 11.54 18.77 4.69
CA VAL A 88 12.26 20.03 4.90
C VAL A 88 11.92 20.59 6.28
N PRO A 89 12.92 20.97 7.11
CA PRO A 89 12.67 21.56 8.42
C PRO A 89 11.72 22.76 8.34
N ALA A 90 10.83 22.86 9.34
CA ALA A 90 9.73 23.83 9.42
C ALA A 90 8.61 23.69 8.37
N GLY A 91 8.78 22.83 7.36
CA GLY A 91 7.82 22.68 6.26
C GLY A 91 7.84 23.88 5.32
N ILE A 92 7.81 23.62 4.01
CA ILE A 92 7.82 24.68 2.99
C ILE A 92 6.56 24.70 2.13
N GLY A 93 5.59 23.82 2.43
CA GLY A 93 4.25 23.84 1.86
C GLY A 93 4.02 22.79 0.78
N PHE A 94 4.87 21.77 0.67
CA PHE A 94 4.70 20.71 -0.33
C PHE A 94 3.44 19.87 -0.07
N SER A 95 3.25 19.42 1.16
CA SER A 95 2.06 18.71 1.61
C SER A 95 0.77 19.52 1.39
N GLN A 96 0.79 20.83 1.68
CA GLN A 96 -0.33 21.72 1.38
C GLN A 96 -0.62 21.74 -0.13
N LYS A 97 0.42 21.90 -0.96
CA LYS A 97 0.25 21.94 -2.40
C LYS A 97 -0.28 20.63 -2.97
N LEU A 98 0.18 19.49 -2.44
CA LEU A 98 -0.32 18.17 -2.80
C LEU A 98 -1.79 17.99 -2.42
N PHE A 99 -2.20 18.50 -1.26
CA PHE A 99 -3.60 18.45 -0.83
C PHE A 99 -4.51 19.22 -1.81
N GLU A 100 -4.07 20.40 -2.28
CA GLU A 100 -4.80 21.18 -3.28
C GLU A 100 -4.96 20.44 -4.63
N MET A 101 -4.02 19.56 -4.99
CA MET A 101 -4.03 18.81 -6.26
C MET A 101 -4.30 17.30 -6.08
N GLN A 102 -4.83 16.89 -4.93
CA GLN A 102 -4.94 15.49 -4.56
C GLN A 102 -5.74 14.67 -5.58
N GLU A 103 -6.80 15.22 -6.16
CA GLU A 103 -7.64 14.56 -7.15
C GLU A 103 -6.81 14.19 -8.40
N THR A 104 -6.02 15.14 -8.91
CA THR A 104 -5.12 14.92 -10.05
C THR A 104 -4.06 13.87 -9.75
N LEU A 105 -3.49 13.92 -8.55
CA LEU A 105 -2.47 12.96 -8.11
C LEU A 105 -3.04 11.55 -8.00
N LEU A 106 -4.22 11.40 -7.39
CA LEU A 106 -4.90 10.11 -7.23
C LEU A 106 -5.35 9.52 -8.56
N ALA A 107 -5.91 10.34 -9.46
CA ALA A 107 -6.27 9.92 -10.81
C ALA A 107 -5.05 9.42 -11.59
N SER A 108 -3.92 10.12 -11.46
CA SER A 108 -2.65 9.71 -12.09
C SER A 108 -2.10 8.41 -11.51
N ALA A 109 -2.20 8.23 -10.19
CA ALA A 109 -1.82 6.98 -9.52
C ALA A 109 -2.67 5.81 -10.05
N LEU A 110 -3.99 6.01 -10.17
CA LEU A 110 -4.92 5.01 -10.71
C LEU A 110 -4.61 4.67 -12.17
N GLN A 111 -4.30 5.67 -12.99
CA GLN A 111 -3.90 5.45 -14.38
C GLN A 111 -2.59 4.63 -14.46
N LEU A 112 -1.55 5.06 -13.75
CA LEU A 112 -0.23 4.41 -13.73
C LEU A 112 -0.33 2.92 -13.36
N VAL A 113 -1.06 2.59 -12.30
CA VAL A 113 -1.19 1.19 -11.86
C VAL A 113 -2.01 0.34 -12.83
N ARG A 114 -3.02 0.93 -13.51
CA ARG A 114 -3.87 0.22 -14.48
C ARG A 114 -3.14 -0.06 -15.79
N GLU A 115 -2.28 0.87 -16.23
CA GLU A 115 -1.50 0.73 -17.47
C GLU A 115 -0.25 -0.13 -17.28
N CYS A 116 0.24 -0.26 -16.05
CA CYS A 116 1.38 -1.13 -15.76
C CYS A 116 1.06 -2.60 -16.11
N GLY A 117 1.92 -3.24 -16.91
CA GLY A 117 1.73 -4.63 -17.37
C GLY A 117 2.12 -5.73 -16.36
N CYS A 118 2.46 -5.40 -15.11
CA CYS A 118 2.82 -6.41 -14.11
C CYS A 118 1.60 -7.16 -13.56
N ASP A 119 1.79 -8.39 -13.08
CA ASP A 119 0.70 -9.23 -12.58
C ASP A 119 0.18 -8.79 -11.20
N ASP A 120 1.09 -8.65 -10.23
CA ASP A 120 0.74 -8.41 -8.82
C ASP A 120 1.46 -7.19 -8.21
N GLY A 121 2.52 -6.69 -8.87
CA GLY A 121 3.27 -5.51 -8.44
C GLY A 121 4.67 -5.49 -9.03
N CYS A 122 5.25 -4.30 -9.17
CA CYS A 122 6.65 -4.12 -9.57
C CYS A 122 7.18 -2.75 -9.07
N PRO A 123 8.50 -2.54 -9.03
CA PRO A 123 9.09 -1.26 -8.60
C PRO A 123 8.56 -0.03 -9.33
N SER A 124 8.08 -0.17 -10.57
CA SER A 124 7.55 0.94 -11.37
C SER A 124 6.10 1.32 -11.07
N CYS A 125 5.36 0.56 -10.23
CA CYS A 125 3.99 0.89 -9.85
C CYS A 125 3.79 0.81 -8.32
N VAL A 126 3.18 -0.26 -7.83
CA VAL A 126 2.87 -0.49 -6.40
C VAL A 126 4.02 -1.06 -5.58
N GLY A 127 5.20 -1.23 -6.18
CA GLY A 127 6.36 -1.86 -5.56
C GLY A 127 6.42 -3.38 -5.79
N PRO A 128 7.58 -4.02 -5.54
CA PRO A 128 7.84 -5.44 -5.80
C PRO A 128 7.09 -6.43 -4.89
N GLY A 129 6.34 -5.93 -3.90
CA GLY A 129 5.51 -6.74 -3.00
C GLY A 129 5.21 -5.99 -1.70
N GLY A 130 3.96 -5.99 -1.26
CA GLY A 130 3.52 -5.52 0.05
C GLY A 130 3.98 -6.45 1.19
N GLU A 131 3.37 -6.31 2.37
CA GLU A 131 3.70 -7.16 3.51
C GLU A 131 3.65 -8.65 3.15
N ASN A 132 4.64 -9.41 3.63
CA ASN A 132 4.80 -10.82 3.34
C ASN A 132 4.85 -11.14 1.82
N GLY A 133 5.54 -10.34 1.00
CA GLY A 133 5.83 -10.71 -0.40
C GLY A 133 4.60 -10.80 -1.32
N SER A 134 3.46 -10.25 -0.89
CA SER A 134 2.25 -10.21 -1.71
C SER A 134 2.13 -8.92 -2.49
N GLY A 135 2.05 -9.02 -3.81
CA GLY A 135 1.80 -7.87 -4.66
C GLY A 135 0.43 -7.24 -4.35
N GLY A 136 0.42 -5.93 -4.09
CA GLY A 136 -0.77 -5.20 -3.65
C GLY A 136 -1.56 -4.57 -4.79
N LYS A 137 -1.28 -4.92 -6.05
CA LYS A 137 -1.82 -4.19 -7.22
C LYS A 137 -3.34 -4.14 -7.22
N ARG A 138 -3.99 -5.28 -6.95
CA ARG A 138 -5.46 -5.38 -6.96
C ARG A 138 -6.06 -4.55 -5.82
N GLU A 139 -5.49 -4.66 -4.63
CA GLU A 139 -5.91 -3.95 -3.43
C GLU A 139 -5.70 -2.44 -3.59
N THR A 140 -4.56 -2.00 -4.12
CA THR A 140 -4.28 -0.59 -4.41
C THR A 140 -5.23 -0.02 -5.45
N VAL A 141 -5.53 -0.77 -6.53
CA VAL A 141 -6.54 -0.35 -7.52
C VAL A 141 -7.92 -0.22 -6.88
N ALA A 142 -8.30 -1.14 -5.99
CA ALA A 142 -9.58 -1.06 -5.30
C ALA A 142 -9.67 0.20 -4.43
N ILE A 143 -8.63 0.49 -3.64
CA ILE A 143 -8.56 1.73 -2.82
C ILE A 143 -8.63 2.98 -3.71
N LEU A 144 -7.82 3.03 -4.77
CA LEU A 144 -7.79 4.19 -5.67
C LEU A 144 -9.12 4.44 -6.39
N ARG A 145 -9.88 3.40 -6.71
CA ARG A 145 -11.23 3.57 -7.29
C ARG A 145 -12.17 4.25 -6.31
N GLU A 146 -12.22 3.78 -5.06
CA GLU A 146 -13.06 4.40 -4.03
C GLU A 146 -12.66 5.86 -3.73
N LEU A 147 -11.37 6.19 -3.85
CA LEU A 147 -10.88 7.56 -3.62
C LEU A 147 -11.13 8.52 -4.79
N VAL A 148 -11.17 8.03 -6.03
CA VAL A 148 -11.35 8.86 -7.24
C VAL A 148 -12.83 9.02 -7.64
N GLY A 149 -13.69 8.07 -7.24
CA GLY A 149 -15.12 8.03 -7.61
C GLY A 149 -15.43 6.96 -8.63
#